data_AF-A0A7Y2JPR0-F1
#
_entry.id   AF-A0A7Y2JPR0-F1
#
_cell.length_a   1.000
_cell.length_b   1.000
_cell.length_c   1.000
_cell.angle_alpha   90.00
_cell.angle_beta   90.00
_cell.angle_gamma   90.00
#
_symmetry.space_group_name_H-M   'P 1'
#
loop_
_entity.id
_entity.type
_entity.pdbx_description
1 polymer ?
#
loop_
_entity_poly.entity_id
_entity_poly.type
_entity_poly.pdbx_seq_one_letter_code
_entity_poly.pdbx_strand_id
1 'polypeptide(L)'
;MWSIGPIGFTAPWLLLGLIALPILWLLLRAVPPAPIRRRFPGVALLLGLEDDETQTDRTPWWLLLLRMAAIAAAIIGFAGPVLNPQPENAGEGPLLVLIDGTWADAPDWARRMDRVS
;
A
#
# COMPACT_ATOMS: atom_id res chain seq x y z
N MET A 1 3.60 -1.18 17.13
CA MET A 1 3.48 0.01 16.26
C MET A 1 4.86 0.66 16.17
N TRP A 2 5.29 1.07 14.97
CA TRP A 2 6.55 1.80 14.80
C TRP A 2 6.24 3.19 14.29
N SER A 3 6.94 4.21 14.79
CA SER A 3 6.69 5.62 14.47
C SER A 3 7.94 6.32 13.99
N ILE A 4 7.80 7.14 12.95
CA ILE A 4 8.83 8.07 12.47
C ILE A 4 8.28 9.49 12.63
N GLY A 5 8.79 10.23 13.61
CA GLY A 5 8.27 11.57 13.92
C GLY A 5 6.77 11.54 14.25
N PRO A 6 5.92 12.40 13.65
CA PRO A 6 4.49 12.45 13.93
C PRO A 6 3.67 11.39 13.19
N ILE A 7 4.28 10.45 12.46
CA ILE A 7 3.56 9.42 11.70
C ILE A 7 3.88 8.04 12.29
N GLY A 8 2.84 7.31 12.69
CA GLY A 8 2.90 5.92 13.12
C GLY A 8 2.46 4.96 12.01
N PHE A 9 2.99 3.75 12.02
CA PHE A 9 2.55 2.65 11.15
C PHE A 9 2.17 1.44 12.00
N THR A 10 0.96 0.96 11.81
CA THR A 10 0.46 -0.24 12.49
C THR A 10 1.18 -1.50 12.02
N ALA A 11 1.48 -1.60 10.71
CA ALA A 11 2.19 -2.70 10.07
C ALA A 11 3.47 -2.21 9.35
N PRO A 12 4.52 -1.81 10.09
CA PRO A 12 5.71 -1.17 9.51
C PRO A 12 6.50 -2.09 8.57
N TRP A 13 6.46 -3.40 8.80
CA TRP A 13 7.10 -4.39 7.93
C TRP A 13 6.54 -4.39 6.51
N LEU A 14 5.29 -3.95 6.32
CA LEU A 14 4.68 -3.82 5.00
C LEU A 14 5.42 -2.78 4.12
N LEU A 15 6.02 -1.76 4.74
CA LEU A 15 6.80 -0.74 4.04
C LEU A 15 8.05 -1.33 3.35
N LEU A 16 8.59 -2.46 3.84
CA LEU A 16 9.67 -3.18 3.14
C LEU A 16 9.22 -3.66 1.75
N GLY A 17 7.91 -3.84 1.53
CA GLY A 17 7.35 -4.12 0.21
C GLY A 17 7.66 -3.04 -0.83
N LEU A 18 7.92 -1.79 -0.41
CA LEU A 18 8.38 -0.74 -1.32
C LEU A 18 9.73 -1.07 -1.97
N ILE A 19 10.58 -1.89 -1.32
CA ILE A 19 11.85 -2.38 -1.88
C ILE A 19 11.60 -3.39 -3.02
N ALA A 20 10.44 -4.05 -3.07
CA ALA A 20 10.07 -4.94 -4.17
C ALA A 20 9.64 -4.17 -5.42
N LEU A 21 9.31 -2.87 -5.32
CA LEU A 21 8.92 -2.02 -6.46
C LEU A 21 9.98 -2.00 -7.58
N PRO A 22 11.29 -1.73 -7.33
CA PRO A 22 12.29 -1.80 -8.40
C PRO A 22 12.41 -3.18 -9.06
N ILE A 23 12.22 -4.26 -8.29
CA ILE A 23 12.21 -5.62 -8.84
C ILE A 23 10.99 -5.81 -9.75
N LEU A 24 9.81 -5.37 -9.31
CA LEU A 24 8.58 -5.41 -10.10
C LEU A 24 8.70 -4.55 -11.35
N TRP A 25 9.34 -3.37 -11.26
CA TRP A 25 9.61 -2.50 -12.40
C TRP A 25 10.49 -3.19 -13.45
N LEU A 26 11.53 -3.90 -13.01
CA LEU A 26 12.40 -4.69 -13.90
C LEU A 26 11.65 -5.84 -14.56
N LEU A 27 10.81 -6.57 -13.81
CA LEU A 27 9.98 -7.65 -14.33
C LEU A 27 8.94 -7.15 -15.33
N LEU A 28 8.28 -6.02 -15.05
CA LEU A 28 7.31 -5.41 -15.96
C LEU A 28 7.97 -4.77 -17.19
N ARG A 29 9.24 -4.35 -17.07
CA ARG A 29 10.06 -3.86 -18.18
C ARG A 29 10.78 -4.97 -18.93
N ALA A 30 10.56 -6.25 -18.61
CA ALA A 30 11.10 -7.35 -19.39
C ALA A 30 10.48 -7.33 -20.79
N VAL A 31 11.12 -6.60 -21.71
CA VAL A 31 10.81 -6.63 -23.13
C VAL A 31 11.30 -7.99 -23.63
N PRO A 32 10.47 -8.76 -24.36
CA PRO A 32 10.90 -10.03 -24.91
C PRO A 32 12.21 -9.85 -25.70
N PRO A 33 13.17 -10.78 -25.56
CA PRO A 33 14.44 -10.70 -26.29
C PRO A 33 14.16 -10.52 -27.78
N ALA A 34 14.93 -9.64 -28.43
CA ALA A 34 14.65 -9.19 -29.78
C ALA A 34 14.35 -10.37 -30.73
N PRO A 35 13.28 -10.28 -31.56
CA PRO A 35 12.88 -11.36 -32.43
C PRO A 35 14.03 -11.78 -33.37
N ILE A 36 14.27 -13.09 -33.44
CA ILE A 36 15.32 -13.67 -34.29
C ILE A 36 14.93 -13.44 -35.74
N ARG A 37 15.69 -12.58 -36.43
CA ARG A 37 15.49 -12.31 -37.87
C ARG A 37 15.92 -13.53 -38.69
N ARG A 38 14.98 -14.35 -39.15
CA ARG A 38 15.23 -15.39 -40.18
C ARG A 38 14.99 -14.81 -41.57
N ARG A 39 15.93 -15.06 -42.49
CA ARG A 39 15.77 -14.69 -43.90
C ARG A 39 14.68 -15.58 -44.51
N PHE A 40 13.50 -15.01 -44.77
CA PHE A 40 12.43 -15.70 -45.47
C PHE A 40 12.42 -15.28 -46.95
N PRO A 41 12.58 -16.20 -47.91
CA PRO A 41 12.74 -15.86 -49.33
C PRO A 41 11.49 -15.20 -49.94
N GLY A 42 10.30 -15.35 -49.33
CA GLY A 42 9.07 -14.66 -49.74
C GLY A 42 9.10 -13.13 -49.59
N VAL A 43 10.05 -12.56 -48.84
CA VAL A 43 10.22 -11.09 -48.69
C VAL A 43 10.60 -10.43 -50.01
N ALA A 44 11.22 -11.18 -50.95
CA ALA A 44 11.53 -10.67 -52.29
C ALA A 44 10.27 -10.30 -53.11
N LEU A 45 9.11 -10.89 -52.79
CA LEU A 45 7.82 -10.55 -53.42
C LEU A 45 7.13 -9.32 -52.79
N LEU A 46 7.61 -8.86 -51.63
CA LEU A 46 7.08 -7.73 -50.87
C LEU A 46 7.95 -6.46 -51.01
N LEU A 47 9.02 -6.52 -51.80
CA LEU A 47 9.87 -5.38 -52.14
C LEU A 47 9.06 -4.33 -52.92
N GLY A 48 8.54 -3.32 -52.23
CA GLY A 48 7.73 -2.24 -52.80
C GLY A 48 6.56 -1.78 -51.93
N LEU A 49 6.23 -2.52 -50.86
CA LEU A 49 5.24 -2.10 -49.86
C LEU A 49 5.95 -1.40 -48.70
N GLU A 50 5.64 -0.13 -48.50
CA GLU A 50 6.09 0.65 -47.35
C GLU A 50 5.11 0.38 -46.20
N ASP A 51 5.58 -0.30 -45.16
CA ASP A 51 4.80 -0.55 -43.94
C ASP A 51 4.77 0.75 -43.12
N ASP A 52 3.62 1.43 -43.12
CA ASP A 52 3.37 2.64 -42.31
C ASP A 52 2.81 2.31 -40.92
N GLU A 53 2.89 1.04 -40.49
CA GLU A 53 2.45 0.63 -39.16
C GLU A 53 3.60 0.76 -38.16
N THR A 54 3.68 1.93 -37.54
CA THR A 54 4.35 2.09 -36.24
C THR A 54 3.59 1.29 -35.19
N GLN A 55 3.82 -0.03 -35.15
CA GLN A 55 3.40 -0.84 -34.02
C GLN A 55 4.05 -0.25 -32.78
N THR A 56 3.23 0.23 -31.84
CA THR A 56 3.69 0.80 -30.57
C THR A 56 4.23 -0.35 -29.72
N ASP A 57 5.47 -0.75 -30.02
CA ASP A 57 6.15 -1.94 -29.51
C ASP A 57 6.61 -1.79 -28.05
N ARG A 58 6.37 -0.62 -27.44
CA ARG A 58 6.78 -0.35 -26.06
C ARG A 58 5.60 0.09 -25.21
N THR A 59 5.40 -0.64 -24.12
CA THR A 59 4.63 -0.18 -22.97
C THR A 59 5.13 1.22 -22.59
N PRO A 60 4.28 2.26 -22.66
CA PRO A 60 4.74 3.61 -22.42
C PRO A 60 5.15 3.76 -20.96
N TRP A 61 6.33 4.33 -20.73
CA TRP A 61 6.98 4.40 -19.42
C TRP A 61 6.13 5.11 -18.36
N TRP A 62 5.25 6.03 -18.78
CA TRP A 62 4.34 6.75 -17.89
C TRP A 62 3.25 5.83 -17.31
N LEU A 63 2.72 4.86 -18.09
CA LEU A 63 1.76 3.87 -17.57
C LEU A 63 2.40 2.98 -16.51
N LEU A 64 3.66 2.63 -16.74
CA LEU A 64 4.43 1.86 -15.78
C LEU A 64 4.64 2.67 -14.49
N LEU A 65 5.02 3.95 -14.59
CA LEU A 65 5.16 4.85 -13.43
C LEU A 65 3.84 5.00 -12.66
N LEU A 66 2.70 5.17 -13.34
CA LEU A 66 1.38 5.22 -12.69
C LEU A 66 1.05 3.92 -11.95
N ARG A 67 1.33 2.76 -12.55
CA ARG A 67 1.15 1.46 -11.88
C ARG A 67 2.02 1.36 -10.64
N MET A 68 3.27 1.79 -10.71
CA MET A 68 4.17 1.81 -9.55
C MET A 68 3.66 2.74 -8.44
N ALA A 69 3.16 3.93 -8.79
CA ALA A 69 2.59 4.88 -7.85
C ALA A 69 1.33 4.31 -7.17
N ALA A 70 0.45 3.64 -7.92
CA ALA A 70 -0.75 3.00 -7.38
C ALA A 70 -0.39 1.89 -6.36
N ILE A 71 0.61 1.05 -6.69
CA ILE A 71 1.07 -0.01 -5.77
C ILE A 71 1.74 0.60 -4.54
N ALA A 72 2.57 1.63 -4.70
CA ALA A 72 3.18 2.33 -3.58
C ALA A 72 2.13 2.95 -2.64
N ALA A 73 1.11 3.61 -3.20
CA ALA A 73 0.01 4.18 -2.44
C ALA A 73 -0.79 3.09 -1.70
N ALA A 74 -1.03 1.95 -2.33
CA ALA A 74 -1.68 0.81 -1.69
C ALA A 74 -0.85 0.26 -0.52
N ILE A 75 0.47 0.07 -0.71
CA ILE A 75 1.38 -0.38 0.37
C ILE A 75 1.36 0.62 1.53
N ILE A 76 1.46 1.92 1.24
CA ILE A 76 1.45 2.96 2.29
C ILE A 76 0.10 2.98 3.01
N GLY A 77 -1.02 2.91 2.28
CA GLY A 77 -2.36 2.92 2.86
C GLY A 77 -2.62 1.69 3.74
N PHE A 78 -2.22 0.50 3.27
CA PHE A 78 -2.37 -0.75 4.02
C PHE A 78 -1.38 -0.89 5.19
N ALA A 79 -0.29 -0.13 5.22
CA ALA A 79 0.60 -0.07 6.39
C ALA A 79 -0.08 0.60 7.62
N GLY A 80 -1.28 1.16 7.43
CA GLY A 80 -2.08 1.83 8.44
C GLY A 80 -1.34 3.04 9.01
N PRO A 81 -1.12 4.10 8.18
CA PRO A 81 -0.46 5.31 8.61
C PRO A 81 -1.39 6.08 9.56
N VAL A 82 -0.91 6.32 10.78
CA VAL A 82 -1.62 7.06 11.83
C VAL A 82 -0.90 8.38 12.04
N LEU A 83 -1.63 9.49 11.89
CA LEU A 83 -1.09 10.80 12.22
C LEU A 83 -1.15 11.00 13.74
N ASN A 84 -0.06 11.48 14.33
CA ASN A 84 0.13 11.66 15.76
C ASN A 84 -0.21 10.40 16.57
N PRO A 85 0.56 9.30 16.37
CA PRO A 85 0.32 8.05 17.10
C PRO A 85 0.44 8.31 18.59
N GLN A 86 -0.66 8.16 19.31
CA GLN A 86 -0.63 8.18 20.77
C GLN A 86 0.04 6.87 21.20
N PRO A 87 1.09 6.91 22.04
CA PRO A 87 1.58 5.68 22.65
C PRO A 87 0.39 5.05 23.37
N GLU A 88 0.10 3.79 23.07
CA GLU A 88 -0.71 2.98 23.98
C GLU A 88 0.13 2.85 25.23
N ASN A 89 -0.05 3.81 26.15
CA ASN A 89 0.31 3.61 27.52
C ASN A 89 -0.59 2.46 27.96
N ALA A 90 -0.05 1.24 27.97
CA ALA A 90 -0.49 0.24 28.92
C ALA A 90 -0.24 0.88 30.29
N GLY A 91 -1.20 1.70 30.73
CA GLY A 91 -1.06 2.49 31.92
C GLY A 91 -0.94 1.52 33.08
N GLU A 92 0.24 1.41 33.65
CA GLU A 92 0.43 0.79 34.98
C GLU A 92 -0.16 1.68 36.09
N GLY A 93 -0.69 2.85 35.72
CA GLY A 93 -1.37 3.77 36.62
C GLY A 93 -2.77 3.29 37.02
N PRO A 94 -3.26 3.73 38.19
CA PRO A 94 -4.59 3.38 38.67
C PRO A 94 -5.68 3.80 37.67
N LEU A 95 -6.60 2.89 37.35
CA LEU A 95 -7.76 3.16 36.52
C LEU A 95 -8.71 4.12 37.26
N LEU A 96 -8.81 5.36 36.81
CA LEU A 96 -9.80 6.31 37.30
C LEU A 96 -11.10 6.15 36.50
N VAL A 97 -12.13 5.59 37.12
CA VAL A 97 -13.48 5.52 36.55
C VAL A 97 -14.30 6.70 37.09
N LEU A 98 -14.68 7.64 36.22
CA LEU A 98 -15.60 8.73 36.56
C LEU A 98 -17.02 8.33 36.17
N ILE A 99 -17.91 8.24 37.16
CA ILE A 99 -19.31 7.90 36.96
C ILE A 99 -20.13 9.16 37.22
N ASP A 100 -20.79 9.67 36.18
CA ASP A 100 -21.79 10.73 36.34
C ASP A 100 -23.06 10.11 36.94
N GLY A 101 -23.48 10.62 38.09
CA GLY A 101 -24.54 10.04 38.90
C GLY A 101 -25.63 11.07 39.21
N THR A 102 -26.88 10.66 39.05
CA THR A 102 -28.07 11.49 39.33
C THR A 102 -28.83 10.96 40.55
N TRP A 103 -29.81 11.71 41.08
CA TRP A 103 -30.62 11.24 42.22
C TRP A 103 -31.37 9.94 41.92
N ALA A 104 -31.69 9.67 40.64
CA ALA A 104 -32.42 8.49 40.21
C ALA A 104 -31.58 7.21 40.35
N ASP A 105 -30.28 7.36 40.52
CA ASP A 105 -29.32 6.27 40.56
C ASP A 105 -29.07 5.71 41.96
N ALA A 106 -29.57 6.39 42.99
CA ALA A 106 -29.38 6.02 44.39
C ALA A 106 -29.89 4.61 44.76
N PRO A 107 -31.07 4.15 44.29
CA PRO A 107 -31.58 2.81 44.65
C PRO A 107 -30.71 1.66 44.11
N ASP A 108 -30.07 1.87 42.94
CA ASP A 108 -29.27 0.85 42.26
C ASP A 108 -27.76 1.04 42.41
N TRP A 109 -27.33 2.01 43.25
CA TRP A 109 -25.93 2.41 43.37
C TRP A 109 -25.00 1.26 43.71
N ALA A 110 -25.39 0.41 44.68
CA ALA A 110 -24.59 -0.76 45.06
C ALA A 110 -24.38 -1.74 43.89
N ARG A 111 -25.42 -1.99 43.07
CA ARG A 111 -25.34 -2.87 41.89
C ARG A 111 -24.51 -2.26 40.75
N ARG A 112 -24.37 -0.93 40.71
CA ARG A 112 -23.46 -0.26 39.77
C ARG A 112 -22.01 -0.37 40.22
N MET A 113 -21.74 -0.16 41.50
CA MET A 113 -20.39 -0.33 42.07
C MET A 113 -19.87 -1.76 41.88
N ASP A 114 -20.73 -2.77 42.05
CA ASP A 114 -20.39 -4.19 41.87
C ASP A 114 -19.97 -4.55 40.41
N ARG A 115 -20.33 -3.72 39.43
CA ARG A 115 -19.90 -3.88 38.02
C ARG A 115 -18.59 -3.18 37.69
N VAL A 116 -18.15 -2.28 38.57
CA VAL A 116 -16.97 -1.42 38.38
C VAL A 116 -15.75 -1.97 39.12
N SER A 117 -15.96 -2.77 40.18
CA SER A 117 -14.94 -3.57 40.87
C SER A 117 -14.54 -4.81 40.07
#